data_AF-A0A396I2H6-F1
#
_entry.id   AF-A0A396I2H6-F1
#
_cell.length_a   1.000
_cell.length_b   1.000
_cell.length_c   1.000
_cell.angle_alpha   90.00
_cell.angle_beta   90.00
_cell.angle_gamma   90.00
#
_symmetry.space_group_name_H-M   'P 1'
#
loop_
_entity.id
_entity.type
_entity.pdbx_description
1 polymer ?
#
loop_
_entity_poly.entity_id
_entity_poly.type
_entity_poly.pdbx_seq_one_letter_code
_entity_poly.pdbx_strand_id
1 'polypeptide(L)' 'MADAEENTLRILIATDCHLGYMEKDEVRRHDSFQAFEEICSIAEK' A
#
# COMPACT_ATOMS: atom_id res chain seq x y z
N MET A 1 4.34 -10.58 -28.42
CA MET A 1 3.36 -9.78 -27.66
C MET A 1 4.10 -8.83 -26.72
N ALA A 2 5.08 -8.07 -27.22
CA ALA A 2 5.88 -7.15 -26.40
C ALA A 2 5.24 -5.75 -26.31
N ASP A 3 4.42 -5.36 -27.30
CA ASP A 3 3.86 -4.00 -27.41
C ASP A 3 2.76 -3.65 -26.40
N ALA A 4 2.14 -4.65 -25.76
CA ALA A 4 1.03 -4.39 -24.85
C ALA A 4 1.49 -3.79 -23.52
N GLU A 5 2.68 -4.14 -23.02
CA GLU A 5 3.20 -3.58 -21.76
C GLU A 5 3.75 -2.16 -21.93
N GLU A 6 4.42 -1.84 -23.05
CA GLU A 6 4.99 -0.51 -23.29
C GLU A 6 3.92 0.60 -23.38
N ASN A 7 2.70 0.26 -23.79
CA ASN A 7 1.58 1.20 -23.89
C ASN A 7 0.61 1.12 -22.69
N THR A 8 0.95 0.36 -21.65
CA THR A 8 0.07 0.17 -20.48
C THR A 8 0.67 0.84 -19.24
N LEU A 9 0.01 1.89 -18.76
CA LEU A 9 0.32 2.47 -17.45
C LEU A 9 -0.33 1.64 -16.34
N ARG A 10 0.48 1.03 -15.47
CA ARG A 10 0.00 0.32 -14.28
C ARG A 10 -0.04 1.28 -13.10
N ILE A 11 -1.21 1.42 -12.48
CA ILE A 11 -1.42 2.28 -11.31
C ILE A 11 -1.98 1.41 -10.19
N LEU A 12 -1.27 1.38 -9.05
CA LEU A 12 -1.80 0.80 -7.82
C LEU A 12 -2.66 1.85 -7.11
N ILE A 13 -3.90 1.49 -6.79
CA ILE A 13 -4.86 2.37 -6.13
C ILE A 13 -5.17 1.81 -4.75
N ALA A 14 -4.96 2.62 -3.72
CA ALA A 14 -5.39 2.38 -2.36
C ALA A 14 -6.04 3.65 -1.80
N THR A 15 -7.02 3.51 -0.92
CA THR A 15 -7.72 4.63 -0.28
C THR A 15 -7.80 4.41 1.22
N ASP A 16 -7.97 5.50 1.98
CA ASP A 16 -8.28 5.48 3.42
C ASP A 16 -7.40 4.53 4.24
N CYS A 17 -6.07 4.61 4.06
CA CYS A 17 -5.12 3.77 4.80
C CYS A 17 -5.12 4.05 6.32
N HIS A 18 -5.79 5.13 6.76
CA HIS A 18 -5.95 5.51 8.17
C HIS A 18 -4.65 5.43 8.97
N LEU A 19 -3.57 5.98 8.39
CA LEU A 19 -2.26 6.04 9.04
C LEU A 19 -2.37 6.72 10.41
N GLY A 20 -1.87 6.02 11.41
CA GLY A 20 -1.89 6.46 12.80
C GLY A 20 -3.16 6.10 13.57
N TYR A 21 -4.06 5.32 12.97
CA TYR A 21 -5.21 4.80 13.68
C TYR A 21 -4.80 3.92 14.86
N MET A 22 -5.27 4.27 16.05
CA MET A 22 -4.96 3.56 17.30
C MET A 22 -3.47 3.50 17.68
N GLU A 23 -2.68 4.51 17.32
CA GLU A 23 -1.25 4.64 17.69
C GLU A 23 -0.93 4.52 19.18
N LYS A 24 -1.90 4.82 20.06
CA LYS A 24 -1.71 4.75 21.52
C LYS A 24 -2.14 3.41 22.11
N ASP A 25 -2.71 2.52 21.30
CA ASP A 25 -3.09 1.17 21.71
C ASP A 25 -1.85 0.27 21.77
N GLU A 26 -1.62 -0.40 22.89
CA GLU A 26 -0.38 -1.16 23.11
C GLU A 26 -0.22 -2.34 22.15
N VAL A 27 -1.32 -2.86 21.61
CA VAL A 27 -1.33 -4.00 20.70
C VAL A 27 -1.40 -3.53 19.24
N ARG A 28 -2.28 -2.57 18.95
CA ARG A 28 -2.69 -2.22 17.57
C ARG A 28 -1.95 -1.03 16.98
N ARG A 29 -1.08 -0.36 17.74
CA ARG A 29 -0.37 0.86 17.31
C ARG A 29 0.40 0.76 15.99
N HIS A 30 0.73 -0.44 15.55
CA HIS A 30 1.52 -0.66 14.33
C HIS A 30 0.70 -1.15 13.14
N ASP A 31 -0.59 -1.48 13.33
CA ASP A 31 -1.44 -2.10 12.30
C ASP A 31 -1.49 -1.24 11.03
N SER A 32 -1.81 0.05 11.16
CA SER A 32 -1.97 0.95 10.01
C SER A 32 -0.65 1.15 9.24
N PHE A 33 0.48 1.14 9.96
CA PHE A 33 1.79 1.35 9.35
C PHE A 33 2.27 0.11 8.60
N GLN A 34 2.08 -1.08 9.18
CA GLN A 34 2.42 -2.35 8.51
C GLN A 34 1.56 -2.57 7.27
N ALA A 35 0.26 -2.30 7.33
CA ALA A 35 -0.62 -2.39 6.17
C ALA A 35 -0.19 -1.43 5.05
N PHE A 36 0.22 -0.21 5.39
CA PHE A 36 0.72 0.75 4.39
C PHE A 36 2.06 0.33 3.79
N GLU A 37 2.96 -0.23 4.59
CA GLU A 37 4.24 -0.78 4.12
C GLU A 37 4.01 -1.93 3.12
N GLU A 38 3.04 -2.81 3.37
CA GLU A 38 2.66 -3.88 2.44
C GLU A 38 2.17 -3.30 1.10
N ILE A 39 1.31 -2.28 1.13
CA ILE A 39 0.80 -1.61 -0.07
C ILE A 39 1.97 -1.06 -0.91
N CYS A 40 2.94 -0.40 -0.27
CA CYS A 40 4.14 0.08 -0.95
C CYS A 40 4.99 -1.06 -1.53
N SER A 41 5.17 -2.17 -0.78
CA SER A 41 5.90 -3.34 -1.27
C SER A 41 5.22 -3.98 -2.49
N ILE A 42 3.89 -3.95 -2.57
CA ILE A 42 3.15 -4.43 -3.76
C ILE A 42 3.37 -3.50 -4.95
N ALA A 43 3.42 -2.17 -4.71
CA ALA A 43 3.65 -1.20 -5.77
C ALA A 43 5.07 -1.27 -6.36
N GLU A 44 6.07 -1.63 -5.55
CA GLU A 44 7.46 -1.80 -5.99
C GLU A 44 7.73 -3.10 -6.76
N LYS A 45 6.88 -4.13 -6.60
CA LYS A 45 7.00 -5.44 -7.26
C LYS A 45 6.49 -5.43 -8.70
#